data_AF-A0A1H0P9Z1-F1
#
_entry.id   AF-A0A1H0P9Z1-F1
#
_cell.length_a   1.000
_cell.length_b   1.000
_cell.length_c   1.000
_cell.angle_alpha   90.00
_cell.angle_beta   90.00
_cell.angle_gamma   90.00
#
_symmetry.space_group_name_H-M   'P 1'
#
loop_
_entity.id
_entity.type
_entity.pdbx_description
1 polymer ?
#
loop_
_entity_poly.entity_id
_entity_poly.type
_entity_poly.pdbx_seq_one_letter_code
_entity_poly.pdbx_strand_id
1 'polypeptide(L)'
;MRIIPRHTPARIARALSLSLAVASSLGGVALPAVAASESSRVPVDPAFSRPDPRRMPSRAALRSFLAAKASTSHANTFCFVQRRLDRPDTSEPGTSVLSMIWYEGESVHRINRVRSGQSYVPDRMDPDTEGRMLAYATGVVNLKTDVVPTDTDVGTSTSLVSRSWVDRILMQCRRAGTTVRIPAFKPPVPKQ
;
A
#
# COMPACT_ATOMS: atom_id res chain seq x y z
N MET A 1 -25.94 58.68 8.53
CA MET A 1 -25.96 57.43 9.32
C MET A 1 -24.81 57.49 10.32
N ARG A 2 -25.16 57.37 11.61
CA ARG A 2 -24.32 57.08 12.79
C ARG A 2 -23.32 55.93 12.50
N ILE A 3 -22.14 55.69 13.12
CA ILE A 3 -21.47 56.10 14.37
C ILE A 3 -20.01 55.57 14.30
N ILE A 4 -19.03 56.40 14.71
CA ILE A 4 -17.82 56.18 15.55
C ILE A 4 -16.71 55.15 15.12
N PRO A 5 -15.42 55.55 15.13
CA PRO A 5 -14.22 54.72 14.86
C PRO A 5 -13.71 54.01 16.13
N ARG A 6 -12.56 53.30 16.07
CA ARG A 6 -11.63 52.85 17.17
C ARG A 6 -11.07 51.45 16.85
N HIS A 7 -9.85 51.01 17.12
CA HIS A 7 -8.65 51.51 17.81
C HIS A 7 -7.47 50.58 17.38
N THR A 8 -6.31 51.14 17.04
CA THR A 8 -4.98 50.56 17.37
C THR A 8 -4.43 51.44 18.51
N PRO A 9 -3.36 51.12 19.27
CA PRO A 9 -2.47 49.96 19.34
C PRO A 9 -2.18 49.52 20.81
N ALA A 10 -1.23 48.61 21.06
CA ALA A 10 -0.10 48.80 22.00
C ALA A 10 0.53 47.49 22.52
N ARG A 11 1.87 47.50 22.51
CA ARG A 11 2.79 46.54 23.14
C ARG A 11 2.97 46.86 24.63
N ILE A 12 3.17 45.85 25.48
CA ILE A 12 3.85 45.93 26.80
C ILE A 12 4.51 44.54 27.00
N ALA A 13 5.83 44.35 26.88
CA ALA A 13 6.97 44.71 27.74
C ALA A 13 7.23 43.74 28.93
N ARG A 14 8.34 42.99 28.78
CA ARG A 14 9.33 42.45 29.73
C ARG A 14 9.05 42.49 31.25
N ALA A 15 9.38 41.38 31.93
CA ALA A 15 10.05 41.41 33.22
C ALA A 15 11.15 40.33 33.30
N LEU A 16 12.35 40.75 33.69
CA LEU A 16 13.50 39.93 34.08
C LEU A 16 13.27 39.38 35.50
N SER A 17 13.75 38.15 35.75
CA SER A 17 14.15 37.72 37.09
C SER A 17 15.46 36.94 36.98
N LEU A 18 16.54 37.57 37.45
CA LEU A 18 17.82 36.93 37.77
C LEU A 18 17.67 36.18 39.09
N SER A 19 18.07 34.91 39.13
CA SER A 19 18.41 34.21 40.37
C SER A 19 19.69 33.41 40.15
N LEU A 20 20.78 33.89 40.76
CA LEU A 20 22.06 33.21 40.90
C LEU A 20 22.04 32.42 42.22
N ALA A 21 22.31 31.11 42.21
CA ALA A 21 22.81 30.40 43.38
C ALA A 21 23.58 29.13 42.98
N VAL A 22 24.77 29.03 43.57
CA VAL A 22 25.81 28.00 43.46
C VAL A 22 25.46 26.78 44.32
N ALA A 23 25.78 25.54 43.87
CA ALA A 23 26.42 24.50 44.69
C ALA A 23 26.55 23.18 43.92
N SER A 24 27.78 22.67 43.89
CA SER A 24 28.16 21.35 43.38
C SER A 24 27.76 20.24 44.36
N SER A 25 27.19 19.15 43.87
CA SER A 25 27.19 17.85 44.58
C SER A 25 27.26 16.71 43.57
N LEU A 26 28.39 15.99 43.61
CA LEU A 26 28.57 14.66 43.04
C LEU A 26 27.60 13.68 43.72
N GLY A 27 26.87 12.89 42.95
CA GLY A 27 26.02 11.82 43.46
C GLY A 27 25.17 11.23 42.35
N GLY A 28 25.62 10.11 41.79
CA GLY A 28 25.03 9.48 40.60
C GLY A 28 23.54 9.18 40.75
N VAL A 29 22.73 9.81 39.90
CA VAL A 29 21.38 9.35 39.60
C VAL A 29 21.50 8.49 38.35
N ALA A 30 21.40 7.17 38.54
CA ALA A 30 21.24 6.23 37.45
C ALA A 30 20.01 6.65 36.63
N LEU A 31 20.24 7.12 35.41
CA LEU A 31 19.17 7.36 34.44
C LEU A 31 18.43 6.04 34.22
N PRO A 32 17.09 6.02 34.26
CA PRO A 32 16.37 4.87 33.75
C PRO A 32 16.78 4.74 32.28
N ALA A 33 17.44 3.63 31.96
CA ALA A 33 17.71 3.25 30.59
C ALA A 33 16.35 3.26 29.88
N VAL A 34 16.13 4.27 29.05
CA VAL A 34 15.06 4.28 28.06
C VAL A 34 15.32 3.02 27.26
N ALA A 35 14.52 1.99 27.52
CA ALA A 35 14.50 0.79 26.71
C ALA A 35 14.37 1.29 25.28
N ALA A 36 15.48 1.16 24.54
CA ALA A 36 15.50 1.39 23.11
C ALA A 36 14.30 0.62 22.61
N SER A 37 13.33 1.33 22.03
CA SER A 37 12.17 0.70 21.43
C SER A 37 12.72 -0.45 20.61
N GLU A 38 12.41 -1.68 21.03
CA GLU A 38 12.53 -2.81 20.15
C GLU A 38 11.71 -2.38 18.97
N SER A 39 12.40 -1.91 17.93
CA SER A 39 11.86 -1.83 16.59
C SER A 39 11.25 -3.21 16.43
N SER A 40 9.93 -3.30 16.55
CA SER A 40 9.19 -4.53 16.34
C SER A 40 9.65 -4.98 14.97
N ARG A 41 10.64 -5.87 14.95
CA ARG A 41 11.14 -6.51 13.75
C ARG A 41 10.03 -7.46 13.40
N VAL A 42 8.92 -6.91 12.88
CA VAL A 42 7.81 -7.71 12.39
C VAL A 42 8.47 -8.73 11.47
N PRO A 43 8.27 -10.03 11.69
CA PRO A 43 8.99 -11.04 10.94
C PRO A 43 8.87 -10.78 9.45
N VAL A 44 10.00 -10.82 8.74
CA VAL A 44 9.98 -10.83 7.28
C VAL A 44 9.28 -12.12 6.89
N ASP A 45 8.22 -12.01 6.11
CA ASP A 45 7.50 -13.17 5.65
C ASP A 45 8.25 -13.74 4.43
N PRO A 46 8.91 -14.90 4.55
CA PRO A 46 9.76 -15.43 3.49
C PRO A 46 8.95 -15.85 2.25
N ALA A 47 7.62 -15.98 2.38
CA ALA A 47 6.76 -16.24 1.23
C ALA A 47 6.69 -15.02 0.28
N PHE A 48 6.99 -13.82 0.77
CA PHE A 48 6.89 -12.60 -0.02
C PHE A 48 8.25 -12.15 -0.54
N SER A 49 8.26 -11.68 -1.78
CA SER A 49 9.46 -11.23 -2.48
C SER A 49 9.16 -10.03 -3.36
N ARG A 50 10.22 -9.33 -3.77
CA ARG A 50 10.09 -8.27 -4.77
C ARG A 50 9.55 -8.85 -6.07
N PRO A 51 8.53 -8.21 -6.69
CA PRO A 51 8.02 -8.65 -7.98
C PRO A 51 9.10 -8.74 -9.05
N ASP A 52 9.08 -9.81 -9.85
CA ASP A 52 9.86 -9.88 -11.09
C ASP A 52 9.35 -8.80 -12.07
N PRO A 53 10.20 -7.86 -12.52
CA PRO A 53 9.80 -6.80 -13.45
C PRO A 53 9.18 -7.32 -14.75
N ARG A 54 9.55 -8.52 -15.21
CA ARG A 54 9.01 -9.12 -16.44
C ARG A 54 7.55 -9.53 -16.31
N ARG A 55 7.06 -9.73 -15.08
CA ARG A 55 5.69 -10.13 -14.75
C ARG A 55 4.78 -8.93 -14.50
N MET A 56 5.34 -7.74 -14.38
CA MET A 56 4.60 -6.53 -14.03
C MET A 56 3.92 -5.93 -15.26
N PRO A 57 2.65 -5.49 -15.15
CA PRO A 57 2.00 -4.73 -16.21
C PRO A 57 2.78 -3.47 -16.55
N SER A 58 2.83 -3.13 -17.83
CA SER A 58 3.49 -1.91 -18.29
C SER A 58 2.75 -0.66 -17.79
N ARG A 59 3.45 0.49 -17.75
CA ARG A 59 2.79 1.77 -17.42
C ARG A 59 1.70 2.15 -18.42
N ALA A 60 1.82 1.71 -19.68
CA ALA A 60 0.79 1.91 -20.69
C ALA A 60 -0.45 1.05 -20.35
N ALA A 61 -0.27 -0.22 -20.01
CA ALA A 61 -1.36 -1.10 -19.60
C ALA A 61 -2.08 -0.59 -18.34
N LEU A 62 -1.33 -0.07 -17.37
CA LEU A 62 -1.91 0.56 -16.18
C LEU A 62 -2.75 1.81 -16.52
N ARG A 63 -2.37 2.60 -17.53
CA ARG A 63 -3.21 3.71 -18.00
C ARG A 63 -4.50 3.19 -18.64
N SER A 64 -4.41 2.15 -19.48
CA SER A 64 -5.59 1.57 -20.13
C SER A 64 -6.52 0.91 -19.12
N PHE A 65 -5.98 0.29 -18.06
CA PHE A 65 -6.73 -0.16 -16.88
C PHE A 65 -7.51 0.97 -16.21
N LEU A 66 -6.86 2.12 -15.93
CA LEU A 66 -7.50 3.27 -15.30
C LEU A 66 -8.57 3.90 -16.19
N ALA A 67 -8.34 3.95 -17.50
CA ALA A 67 -9.33 4.43 -18.46
C ALA A 67 -10.58 3.53 -18.45
N ALA A 68 -10.41 2.20 -18.46
CA ALA A 68 -11.51 1.25 -18.38
C ALA A 68 -12.29 1.33 -17.05
N LYS A 69 -11.62 1.71 -15.96
CA LYS A 69 -12.24 1.94 -14.63
C LYS A 69 -12.78 3.36 -14.43
N ALA A 70 -12.68 4.25 -15.42
CA ALA A 70 -13.01 5.68 -15.30
C ALA A 70 -12.30 6.41 -14.14
N SER A 71 -11.11 5.94 -13.72
CA SER A 71 -10.32 6.51 -12.62
C SER A 71 -9.10 7.27 -13.15
N THR A 72 -9.36 8.32 -13.94
CA THR A 72 -8.31 9.08 -14.66
C THR A 72 -8.13 10.50 -14.15
N SER A 73 -9.08 10.99 -13.35
CA SER A 73 -9.13 12.37 -12.83
C SER A 73 -8.11 12.65 -11.72
N HIS A 74 -7.56 11.61 -11.08
CA HIS A 74 -6.58 11.75 -10.01
C HIS A 74 -5.34 10.87 -10.26
N ALA A 75 -4.26 11.18 -9.54
CA ALA A 75 -3.10 10.30 -9.52
C ALA A 75 -3.47 8.98 -8.85
N ASN A 76 -2.99 7.89 -9.44
CA ASN A 76 -3.25 6.53 -8.99
C ASN A 76 -1.94 5.87 -8.59
N THR A 77 -1.97 5.14 -7.48
CA THR A 77 -0.83 4.38 -6.97
C THR A 77 -1.19 2.91 -6.96
N PHE A 78 -0.31 2.11 -7.55
CA PHE A 78 -0.38 0.66 -7.57
C PHE A 78 0.77 0.10 -6.76
N CYS A 79 0.50 -0.87 -5.91
CA CYS A 79 1.53 -1.59 -5.20
C CYS A 79 1.49 -3.06 -5.62
N PHE A 80 2.57 -3.52 -6.24
CA PHE A 80 2.70 -4.89 -6.71
C PHE A 80 3.48 -5.70 -5.68
N VAL A 81 2.99 -6.90 -5.39
CA VAL A 81 3.64 -7.80 -4.44
C VAL A 81 3.59 -9.24 -4.95
N GLN A 82 4.72 -9.94 -4.83
CA GLN A 82 4.84 -11.33 -5.25
C GLN A 82 4.88 -12.25 -4.03
N ARG A 83 4.02 -13.26 -4.02
CA ARG A 83 3.94 -14.28 -2.98
C ARG A 83 4.18 -15.67 -3.57
N ARG A 84 5.07 -16.44 -2.95
CA ARG A 84 5.19 -17.89 -3.14
C ARG A 84 4.16 -18.57 -2.25
N LEU A 85 3.42 -19.50 -2.83
CA LEU A 85 2.45 -20.35 -2.16
C LEU A 85 3.09 -21.71 -2.01
N ASP A 86 3.17 -22.16 -0.76
CA ASP A 86 3.55 -23.51 -0.38
C ASP A 86 2.41 -24.14 0.42
N ARG A 87 2.61 -25.35 0.94
CA ARG A 87 1.63 -25.95 1.85
C ARG A 87 1.59 -25.13 3.16
N PRO A 88 0.41 -24.92 3.77
CA PRO A 88 -0.91 -25.45 3.37
C PRO A 88 -1.69 -24.57 2.38
N ASP A 89 -1.18 -23.39 2.01
CA ASP A 89 -1.89 -22.39 1.18
C ASP A 89 -2.24 -22.88 -0.24
N THR A 90 -1.57 -23.92 -0.73
CA THR A 90 -1.86 -24.53 -2.03
C THR A 90 -1.48 -26.01 -2.09
N SER A 91 -2.19 -26.78 -2.91
CA SER A 91 -1.83 -28.15 -3.29
C SER A 91 -0.63 -28.22 -4.26
N GLU A 92 -0.29 -27.10 -4.91
CA GLU A 92 0.79 -26.97 -5.89
C GLU A 92 1.94 -26.12 -5.32
N PRO A 93 2.82 -26.68 -4.46
CA PRO A 93 3.88 -25.92 -3.79
C PRO A 93 4.84 -25.28 -4.80
N GLY A 94 5.46 -24.17 -4.40
CA GLY A 94 6.31 -23.35 -5.26
C GLY A 94 5.54 -22.48 -6.27
N THR A 95 4.20 -22.46 -6.23
CA THR A 95 3.40 -21.55 -7.05
C THR A 95 3.70 -20.10 -6.68
N SER A 96 3.93 -19.22 -7.65
CA SER A 96 4.12 -17.79 -7.40
C SER A 96 2.95 -16.97 -7.94
N VAL A 97 2.33 -16.16 -7.10
CA VAL A 97 1.25 -15.24 -7.44
C VAL A 97 1.75 -13.80 -7.40
N LEU A 98 1.48 -13.04 -8.47
CA LEU A 98 1.65 -11.59 -8.49
C LEU A 98 0.30 -10.93 -8.23
N SER A 99 0.25 -10.08 -7.21
CA SER A 99 -0.93 -9.29 -6.85
C SER A 99 -0.67 -7.80 -7.02
N MET A 100 -1.71 -7.06 -7.35
CA MET A 100 -1.72 -5.59 -7.42
C MET A 100 -2.75 -5.05 -6.42
N ILE A 101 -2.27 -4.28 -5.45
CA ILE A 101 -3.10 -3.48 -4.56
C ILE A 101 -3.33 -2.13 -5.25
N TRP A 102 -4.59 -1.73 -5.37
CA TRP A 102 -4.98 -0.47 -6.02
C TRP A 102 -5.90 0.37 -5.12
N TYR A 103 -5.94 1.68 -5.42
CA TYR A 103 -6.74 2.70 -4.75
C TYR A 103 -6.53 2.68 -3.23
N GLU A 104 -5.26 2.84 -2.82
CA GLU A 104 -4.84 2.86 -1.41
C GLU A 104 -5.25 1.61 -0.60
N GLY A 105 -5.54 0.49 -1.27
CA GLY A 105 -6.02 -0.72 -0.60
C GLY A 105 -7.54 -0.86 -0.59
N GLU A 106 -8.25 -0.36 -1.59
CA GLU A 106 -9.67 -0.73 -1.78
C GLU A 106 -9.83 -2.06 -2.48
N SER A 107 -8.88 -2.47 -3.33
CA SER A 107 -8.94 -3.76 -4.01
C SER A 107 -7.58 -4.43 -4.15
N VAL A 108 -7.62 -5.76 -4.20
CA VAL A 108 -6.47 -6.60 -4.56
C VAL A 108 -6.82 -7.39 -5.81
N HIS A 109 -6.04 -7.16 -6.87
CA HIS A 109 -6.18 -7.86 -8.14
C HIS A 109 -5.11 -8.95 -8.24
N ARG A 110 -5.50 -10.16 -8.67
CA ARG A 110 -4.54 -11.18 -9.09
C ARG A 110 -4.11 -10.93 -10.53
N ILE A 111 -2.84 -10.60 -10.74
CA ILE A 111 -2.30 -10.26 -12.05
C ILE A 111 -1.91 -11.51 -12.84
N ASN A 112 -1.13 -12.40 -12.22
CA ASN A 112 -0.76 -13.68 -12.82
C ASN A 112 -0.36 -14.71 -11.76
N ARG A 113 -0.39 -15.99 -12.14
CA ARG A 113 0.04 -17.14 -11.34
C ARG A 113 1.00 -17.98 -12.19
N VAL A 114 2.16 -18.30 -11.64
CA VAL A 114 3.20 -19.13 -12.27
C VAL A 114 3.42 -20.35 -11.41
N ARG A 115 3.22 -21.54 -11.96
CA ARG A 115 3.44 -22.79 -11.22
C ARG A 115 4.92 -23.09 -11.08
N SER A 116 5.27 -23.95 -10.12
CA SER A 116 6.64 -24.45 -9.98
C SER A 116 7.12 -25.08 -11.30
N GLY A 117 8.34 -24.76 -11.72
CA GLY A 117 8.93 -25.22 -12.99
C GLY A 117 8.41 -24.50 -14.25
N GLN A 118 7.38 -23.66 -14.15
CA GLN A 118 6.95 -22.82 -15.26
C GLN A 118 7.70 -21.49 -15.27
N SER A 119 8.01 -21.01 -16.47
CA SER A 119 8.49 -19.64 -16.67
C SER A 119 7.32 -18.76 -17.08
N TYR A 120 7.28 -17.53 -16.55
CA TYR A 120 6.36 -16.53 -17.08
C TYR A 120 6.85 -16.09 -18.46
N VAL A 121 6.12 -16.44 -19.50
CA VAL A 121 6.30 -15.89 -20.83
C VAL A 121 5.33 -14.71 -20.93
N PRO A 122 5.80 -13.46 -21.02
CA PRO A 122 4.91 -12.34 -21.22
C PRO A 122 4.21 -12.54 -22.56
N ASP A 123 2.91 -12.79 -22.53
CA ASP A 123 2.08 -12.68 -23.71
C ASP A 123 2.17 -11.22 -24.13
N ARG A 124 2.76 -10.92 -25.30
CA ARG A 124 3.00 -9.54 -25.75
C ARG A 124 1.72 -8.92 -26.30
N MET A 125 0.65 -9.06 -25.52
CA MET A 125 -0.59 -8.36 -25.70
C MET A 125 -0.30 -6.86 -25.77
N ASP A 126 -1.00 -6.16 -26.65
CA ASP A 126 -0.88 -4.72 -26.69
C ASP A 126 -1.35 -4.14 -25.34
N PRO A 127 -0.76 -3.02 -24.87
CA PRO A 127 -1.07 -2.48 -23.55
C PRO A 127 -2.55 -2.12 -23.35
N ASP A 128 -3.27 -1.78 -24.41
CA ASP A 128 -4.69 -1.43 -24.31
C ASP A 128 -5.54 -2.65 -23.99
N THR A 129 -5.31 -3.75 -24.70
CA THR A 129 -5.97 -5.03 -24.41
C THR A 129 -5.57 -5.56 -23.04
N GLU A 130 -4.28 -5.53 -22.69
CA GLU A 130 -3.79 -5.97 -21.36
C GLU A 130 -4.49 -5.18 -20.24
N GLY A 131 -4.49 -3.85 -20.34
CA GLY A 131 -5.10 -2.98 -19.33
C GLY A 131 -6.61 -3.20 -19.17
N ARG A 132 -7.34 -3.36 -20.28
CA ARG A 132 -8.78 -3.66 -20.23
C ARG A 132 -9.04 -5.04 -19.62
N MET A 133 -8.26 -6.07 -19.99
CA MET A 133 -8.42 -7.39 -19.39
C MET A 133 -8.19 -7.35 -17.89
N LEU A 134 -7.15 -6.65 -17.43
CA LEU A 134 -6.90 -6.47 -15.99
C LEU A 134 -8.05 -5.74 -15.29
N ALA A 135 -8.70 -4.79 -15.97
CA ALA A 135 -9.83 -4.06 -15.41
C ALA A 135 -11.06 -4.95 -15.19
N TYR A 136 -11.28 -5.94 -16.05
CA TYR A 136 -12.45 -6.83 -16.00
C TYR A 136 -12.12 -8.27 -15.57
N ALA A 137 -10.88 -8.52 -15.14
CA ALA A 137 -10.44 -9.84 -14.71
C ALA A 137 -11.25 -10.35 -13.52
N THR A 138 -11.46 -11.66 -13.50
CA THR A 138 -12.01 -12.36 -12.33
C THR A 138 -10.93 -12.57 -11.27
N GLY A 139 -11.33 -12.69 -10.00
CA GLY A 139 -10.37 -12.82 -8.89
C GLY A 139 -9.84 -11.48 -8.36
N VAL A 140 -10.71 -10.46 -8.37
CA VAL A 140 -10.52 -9.22 -7.62
C VAL A 140 -11.16 -9.39 -6.25
N VAL A 141 -10.44 -9.01 -5.20
CA VAL A 141 -10.97 -8.93 -3.84
C VAL A 141 -11.27 -7.46 -3.55
N ASN A 142 -12.53 -7.15 -3.28
CA ASN A 142 -12.96 -5.85 -2.82
C ASN A 142 -12.82 -5.76 -1.29
N LEU A 143 -11.93 -4.89 -0.83
CA LEU A 143 -11.56 -4.82 0.59
C LEU A 143 -12.66 -4.22 1.49
N LYS A 144 -13.75 -3.71 0.91
CA LYS A 144 -14.94 -3.25 1.64
C LYS A 144 -15.99 -4.34 1.81
N THR A 145 -16.16 -5.23 0.83
CA THR A 145 -17.25 -6.23 0.81
C THR A 145 -16.80 -7.65 1.04
N ASP A 146 -15.55 -7.97 0.70
CA ASP A 146 -15.07 -9.36 0.63
C ASP A 146 -14.18 -9.72 1.83
N VAL A 147 -14.14 -8.86 2.86
CA VAL A 147 -13.26 -9.01 4.02
C VAL A 147 -14.08 -9.37 5.25
N VAL A 148 -13.76 -10.54 5.81
CA VAL A 148 -14.34 -11.03 7.06
C VAL A 148 -13.38 -10.87 8.25
N PRO A 149 -13.88 -10.82 9.50
CA PRO A 149 -13.04 -10.58 10.66
C PRO A 149 -11.92 -11.62 10.87
N THR A 150 -12.22 -12.91 10.71
CA THR A 150 -11.29 -14.00 11.02
C THR A 150 -11.10 -14.99 9.88
N ASP A 151 -10.02 -15.78 9.92
CA ASP A 151 -9.77 -16.86 8.96
C ASP A 151 -10.86 -17.96 9.02
N THR A 152 -11.47 -18.17 10.20
CA THR A 152 -12.58 -19.12 10.36
C THR A 152 -13.82 -18.68 9.58
N ASP A 153 -14.08 -17.36 9.52
CA ASP A 153 -15.23 -16.79 8.80
C ASP A 153 -15.09 -16.93 7.28
N VAL A 154 -13.88 -17.18 6.76
CA VAL A 154 -13.66 -17.47 5.33
C VAL A 154 -14.25 -18.84 4.97
N GLY A 155 -14.13 -19.83 5.86
CA GLY A 155 -14.66 -21.18 5.67
C GLY A 155 -14.24 -21.80 4.33
N THR A 156 -15.22 -22.16 3.51
CA THR A 156 -15.04 -22.72 2.15
C THR A 156 -15.27 -21.69 1.04
N SER A 157 -15.41 -20.41 1.39
CA SER A 157 -15.66 -19.35 0.42
C SER A 157 -14.47 -19.19 -0.53
N THR A 158 -14.79 -18.98 -1.81
CA THR A 158 -13.79 -18.71 -2.85
C THR A 158 -13.63 -17.22 -3.14
N SER A 159 -14.47 -16.36 -2.54
CA SER A 159 -14.48 -14.91 -2.74
C SER A 159 -14.08 -14.12 -1.49
N LEU A 160 -14.24 -14.68 -0.29
CA LEU A 160 -13.92 -13.98 0.96
C LEU A 160 -12.46 -14.16 1.37
N VAL A 161 -11.93 -13.13 2.04
CA VAL A 161 -10.62 -13.16 2.69
C VAL A 161 -10.73 -12.63 4.11
N SER A 162 -9.82 -13.06 5.00
CA SER A 162 -9.76 -12.55 6.36
C SER A 162 -9.09 -11.18 6.44
N ARG A 163 -9.38 -10.43 7.50
CA ARG A 163 -8.67 -9.18 7.81
C ARG A 163 -7.17 -9.42 8.00
N SER A 164 -6.77 -10.51 8.64
CA SER A 164 -5.37 -10.90 8.83
C SER A 164 -4.63 -11.09 7.49
N TRP A 165 -5.30 -11.68 6.49
CA TRP A 165 -4.77 -11.80 5.14
C TRP A 165 -4.56 -10.43 4.47
N VAL A 166 -5.52 -9.51 4.62
CA VAL A 166 -5.43 -8.14 4.07
C VAL A 166 -4.27 -7.37 4.72
N ASP A 167 -4.17 -7.40 6.05
CA ASP A 167 -3.11 -6.69 6.77
C ASP A 167 -1.73 -7.23 6.39
N ARG A 168 -1.63 -8.55 6.24
CA ARG A 168 -0.41 -9.23 5.78
C ARG A 168 -0.01 -8.76 4.38
N ILE A 169 -0.92 -8.74 3.40
CA ILE A 169 -0.58 -8.33 2.03
C ILE A 169 -0.23 -6.83 1.93
N LEU A 170 -0.94 -5.96 2.64
CA LEU A 170 -0.66 -4.52 2.67
C LEU A 170 0.69 -4.22 3.34
N MET A 171 1.00 -4.89 4.45
CA MET A 171 2.31 -4.81 5.09
C MET A 171 3.43 -5.27 4.16
N GLN A 172 3.28 -6.42 3.50
CA GLN A 172 4.32 -6.94 2.62
C GLN A 172 4.51 -6.08 1.37
N CYS A 173 3.45 -5.43 0.89
CA CYS A 173 3.60 -4.50 -0.22
C CYS A 173 4.45 -3.27 0.15
N ARG A 174 4.30 -2.76 1.39
CA ARG A 174 5.16 -1.67 1.90
C ARG A 174 6.63 -2.09 2.07
N ARG A 175 6.87 -3.37 2.35
CA ARG A 175 8.22 -3.89 2.67
C ARG A 175 8.99 -4.39 1.45
N ALA A 176 8.36 -5.25 0.66
CA ALA A 176 8.98 -5.95 -0.45
C ALA A 176 8.34 -5.60 -1.81
N GLY A 177 7.25 -4.83 -1.83
CA GLY A 177 6.54 -4.53 -3.06
C GLY A 177 7.27 -3.56 -3.99
N THR A 178 6.74 -3.44 -5.21
CA THR A 178 7.12 -2.42 -6.18
C THR A 178 5.95 -1.47 -6.38
N THR A 179 6.15 -0.19 -6.07
CA THR A 179 5.12 0.84 -6.25
C THR A 179 5.25 1.52 -7.61
N VAL A 180 4.12 1.65 -8.31
CA VAL A 180 4.02 2.38 -9.59
C VAL A 180 2.96 3.47 -9.44
N ARG A 181 3.36 4.72 -9.65
CA ARG A 181 2.44 5.87 -9.64
C ARG A 181 2.12 6.31 -11.06
N ILE A 182 0.85 6.41 -11.43
CA ILE A 182 0.38 6.98 -12.69
C ILE A 182 -0.28 8.33 -12.37
N PRO A 183 0.21 9.46 -12.90
CA PRO A 183 -0.44 10.76 -12.69
C PRO A 183 -1.81 10.79 -13.37
N ALA A 184 -2.66 11.72 -12.95
CA ALA A 184 -3.93 12.01 -13.63
C ALA A 184 -3.67 12.29 -15.11
N PHE A 185 -4.57 11.85 -15.97
CA PHE A 185 -4.43 12.00 -17.42
C PHE A 185 -5.82 12.07 -18.06
N LYS A 186 -5.89 12.69 -19.24
CA LYS A 186 -7.08 12.58 -20.09
C LYS A 186 -6.88 11.39 -21.04
N PRO A 187 -7.80 10.42 -21.09
CA PRO A 187 -7.72 9.35 -22.07
C PRO A 187 -7.67 9.92 -23.50
N PRO A 188 -6.86 9.34 -24.40
CA PRO A 188 -6.95 9.67 -25.81
C PRO A 188 -8.37 9.38 -26.32
N VAL A 189 -8.93 10.29 -27.12
CA VAL A 189 -10.23 10.08 -27.78
C VAL A 189 -10.08 8.89 -28.74
N PRO A 190 -10.96 7.87 -28.70
CA PRO A 190 -10.91 6.78 -29.66
C PRO A 190 -10.99 7.34 -31.08
N LYS A 191 -10.04 6.96 -31.94
CA LYS A 191 -10.15 7.21 -33.37
C LYS A 191 -11.25 6.30 -33.90
N GLN A 192 -12.33 6.90 -34.42
CA GLN A 192 -13.41 6.20 -35.10
C GLN A 192 -12.94 5.66 -36.45
#